data_AF-A0A968XCQ2-F1
#
_entry.id   AF-A0A968XCQ2-F1
#
_cell.length_a   1.000
_cell.length_b   1.000
_cell.length_c   1.000
_cell.angle_alpha   90.00
_cell.angle_beta   90.00
_cell.angle_gamma   90.00
#
_symmetry.space_group_name_H-M   'P 1'
#
loop_
_entity.id
_entity.type
_entity.pdbx_description
1 polymer ?
#
loop_
_entity_poly.entity_id
_entity_poly.type
_entity_poly.pdbx_seq_one_letter_code
_entity_poly.pdbx_strand_id
1 'polypeptide(L)' 'MSGIPRDLKPDPKHIAKHLPNTPQMQKLLRDEGAVHIFHDEETLQTVGITMVYDRP' A
#
# COMPACT_ATOMS: atom_id res chain seq x y z
N MET A 1 -16.34 17.78 10.67
CA MET A 1 -15.57 16.54 10.42
C MET A 1 -15.34 15.81 11.73
N SER A 2 -16.33 15.10 12.26
CA SER A 2 -16.08 14.16 13.36
C SER A 2 -15.74 12.81 12.74
N GLY A 3 -14.47 12.65 12.35
CA GLY A 3 -13.96 11.39 11.83
C GLY A 3 -14.08 10.34 12.92
N ILE A 4 -14.75 9.23 12.62
CA ILE A 4 -14.72 8.05 13.47
C ILE A 4 -13.26 7.61 13.54
N PRO A 5 -12.61 7.54 14.72
CA PRO A 5 -11.26 7.02 14.82
C PRO A 5 -11.32 5.53 14.50
N ARG A 6 -11.04 5.19 13.23
CA ARG A 6 -10.87 3.82 12.79
C ARG A 6 -9.38 3.57 12.69
N ASP A 7 -8.89 2.56 13.40
CA ASP A 7 -7.54 2.06 13.21
C ASP A 7 -7.46 1.40 11.83
N LEU A 8 -7.22 2.22 10.81
CA LEU A 8 -7.12 1.82 9.43
C LEU A 8 -5.69 1.34 9.21
N LYS A 9 -5.55 0.04 8.99
CA LYS A 9 -4.27 -0.58 8.64
C LYS A 9 -4.38 -1.17 7.23
N PRO A 10 -3.34 -1.05 6.40
CA PRO A 10 -3.29 -1.77 5.13
C PRO A 10 -3.47 -3.28 5.37
N ASP A 11 -4.26 -3.94 4.52
CA ASP A 11 -4.37 -5.41 4.57
C ASP A 11 -2.98 -6.01 4.30
N PRO A 12 -2.41 -6.82 5.22
CA PRO A 12 -1.10 -7.44 5.04
C PRO A 12 -0.95 -8.21 3.72
N LYS A 13 -2.05 -8.77 3.18
CA LYS A 13 -2.05 -9.50 1.90
C LYS A 13 -1.68 -8.60 0.71
N HIS A 14 -1.85 -7.29 0.85
CA HIS A 14 -1.56 -6.32 -0.19
C HIS A 14 -0.22 -5.62 -0.02
N ILE A 15 0.47 -5.79 1.11
CA ILE A 15 1.78 -5.16 1.35
C ILE A 15 2.82 -5.69 0.37
N ALA A 16 2.90 -7.01 0.21
CA ALA A 16 3.96 -7.64 -0.56
C ALA A 16 4.01 -7.16 -2.03
N LYS A 17 2.88 -6.90 -2.69
CA LYS A 17 2.87 -6.41 -4.09
C LYS A 17 3.40 -4.97 -4.25
N HIS A 18 3.55 -4.24 -3.15
CA HIS A 18 4.03 -2.86 -3.13
C HIS A 18 5.42 -2.71 -2.50
N LEU A 19 6.09 -3.82 -2.15
CA LEU A 19 7.48 -3.82 -1.70
C LEU A 19 8.43 -4.24 -2.82
N PRO A 20 9.67 -3.73 -2.83
CA PRO A 20 10.66 -4.13 -3.80
C PRO A 20 11.04 -5.60 -3.62
N ASN A 21 11.43 -6.25 -4.71
CA ASN A 21 12.00 -7.60 -4.74
C ASN A 21 11.12 -8.74 -4.18
N THR A 22 9.80 -8.55 -4.09
CA THR A 22 8.90 -9.63 -3.71
C THR A 22 8.44 -10.46 -4.92
N PRO A 23 8.14 -11.77 -4.75
CA PRO A 23 7.54 -12.57 -5.80
C PRO A 23 6.21 -12.00 -6.31
N GLN A 24 5.42 -11.38 -5.43
CA GLN A 24 4.13 -10.75 -5.76
C GLN A 24 4.31 -9.53 -6.64
N MET A 25 5.26 -8.64 -6.32
CA MET A 25 5.59 -7.48 -7.14
C MET A 25 6.11 -7.92 -8.51
N GLN A 26 7.02 -8.89 -8.55
CA GLN A 26 7.57 -9.42 -9.80
C GLN A 26 6.50 -10.08 -10.68
N LYS A 27 5.54 -10.78 -10.07
CA LYS A 27 4.39 -11.31 -10.80
C LYS A 27 3.53 -10.19 -11.37
N LEU A 28 3.18 -9.20 -10.57
CA LEU A 28 2.38 -8.06 -10.99
C LEU A 28 3.06 -7.29 -12.14
N LEU A 29 4.38 -7.11 -12.06
CA LEU A 29 5.16 -6.45 -13.12
C LEU A 29 5.14 -7.22 -14.43
N ARG A 30 5.21 -8.55 -14.38
CA ARG A 30 5.10 -9.38 -15.59
C ARG A 30 3.70 -9.34 -16.19
N ASP A 31 2.68 -9.37 -15.34
CA ASP A 31 1.28 -9.47 -15.79
C ASP A 31 0.73 -8.11 -16.27
N GLU A 32 1.12 -7.01 -15.63
CA GLU A 32 0.58 -5.66 -15.89
C GLU A 32 1.57 -4.70 -16.56
N GLY A 33 2.86 -5.06 -16.66
CA GLY A 33 3.91 -4.24 -17.29
C GLY A 33 4.39 -3.06 -16.46
N ALA A 34 3.71 -2.73 -15.36
CA ALA A 34 4.08 -1.68 -14.43
C ALA A 34 3.62 -2.03 -13.00
N VAL A 35 4.33 -1.51 -12.00
CA VAL A 35 3.97 -1.67 -10.59
C VAL A 35 4.28 -0.40 -9.81
N HIS A 36 3.45 -0.10 -8.81
CA HIS A 36 3.74 0.94 -7.83
C HIS A 36 4.39 0.30 -6.60
N ILE A 37 5.60 0.74 -6.27
CA ILE A 37 6.38 0.26 -5.13
C ILE A 37 6.68 1.42 -4.18
N PHE A 38 6.66 1.12 -2.88
CA PHE A 38 7.20 1.99 -1.85
C PHE A 38 8.62 1.54 -1.50
N HIS A 39 9.41 2.45 -0.94
CA HIS A 39 10.79 2.13 -0.53
C HIS A 39 10.82 1.00 0.52
N ASP A 40 9.90 1.08 1.47
CA ASP A 40 9.77 0.17 2.59
C ASP A 40 8.29 0.10 3.07
N GLU A 41 8.05 -0.79 4.03
CA GLU A 41 6.72 -1.02 4.57
C GLU A 41 6.22 0.16 5.44
N GLU A 42 7.11 0.85 6.15
CA GLU A 42 6.74 1.99 7.00
C GLU A 42 6.19 3.15 6.16
N THR A 43 6.82 3.41 5.02
CA THR A 43 6.40 4.38 4.02
C THR A 43 5.04 3.99 3.44
N LEU A 44 4.85 2.71 3.08
CA LEU A 44 3.57 2.19 2.61
C LEU A 44 2.47 2.39 3.65
N GLN A 45 2.74 2.06 4.92
CA GLN A 45 1.78 2.21 6.01
C GLN A 45 1.39 3.68 6.19
N THR A 46 2.36 4.59 6.20
CA THR A 46 2.12 6.03 6.36
C THR A 46 1.28 6.60 5.22
N VAL A 47 1.63 6.29 3.96
CA VAL A 47 0.89 6.77 2.79
C VAL A 47 -0.49 6.12 2.70
N GLY A 48 -0.59 4.81 2.95
CA GLY A 48 -1.85 4.08 2.94
C GLY A 48 -2.84 4.60 3.97
N ILE A 49 -2.38 4.90 5.18
CA ILE A 49 -3.16 5.56 6.22
C ILE A 49 -3.58 6.95 5.74
N THR A 50 -2.63 7.77 5.28
CA THR A 50 -2.89 9.16 4.85
C THR A 50 -3.92 9.24 3.72
N MET A 51 -3.83 8.38 2.70
CA MET A 51 -4.79 8.34 1.58
C MET A 51 -6.23 8.02 2.00
N VAL A 52 -6.43 7.29 3.10
CA VAL A 52 -7.78 7.01 3.61
C VAL A 52 -8.35 8.20 4.37
N TYR A 53 -7.50 9.02 4.98
CA TYR A 53 -7.91 10.25 5.68
C TYR A 53 -8.07 11.46 4.73
N ASP A 54 -7.46 11.44 3.55
CA ASP A 54 -7.43 12.55 2.58
C ASP A 54 -8.46 12.41 1.43
N ARG A 55 -9.64 11.83 1.72
CA ARG A 55 -10.75 11.75 0.75
C ARG A 55 -11.76 12.88 1.00
N PRO A 56 -12.10 13.73 0.00
CA PRO A 56 -13.10 14.80 0.13
C PRO A 56 -14.52 14.27 0.39
#